data_AF-A0A1E7WE50-F1
#
_entry.id   AF-A0A1E7WE50-F1
#
_cell.length_a   1.000
_cell.length_b   1.000
_cell.length_c   1.000
_cell.angle_alpha   90.00
_cell.angle_beta   90.00
_cell.angle_gamma   90.00
#
_symmetry.space_group_name_H-M   'P 1'
#
loop_
_entity.id
_entity.type
_entity.pdbx_description
1 polymer ?
#
loop_
_entity_poly.entity_id
_entity_poly.type
_entity_poly.pdbx_seq_one_letter_code
_entity_poly.pdbx_strand_id
1 'polypeptide(L)'
;MTISDSTTTFHNKKVVQYDPDSAFDPSPDVVYRLALDYDDERKMPELIDSFLARADKATLEALVIGMWGEPYEAGADAVIAALASRALELPALRALFVGDMTYEECEISWIVQGNYKPLLDAFPQLEELRIRGGNELTLEPFAHQHLRKFTIESGGLDQKIALALAASSMPNLEHLELWLGADDYGFSGDVALYRKVLAQLATPGLRYLGLRDAEIADDLAAWLASEPLLASVTTLDLSLGTIGDAGAEALLQGTQLGNLARLDLSHHYISPANQQKLKALPFEVVLDDPQEEDQYDGEGHRYVAVGE
;
A
#
# COMPACT_ATOMS: atom_id res chain seq x y z
N MET A 1 -0.36 10.46 -6.63
CA MET A 1 -1.80 10.16 -6.58
C MET A 1 -2.12 9.99 -5.10
N THR A 2 -2.77 10.98 -4.51
CA THR A 2 -3.32 10.92 -3.16
C THR A 2 -4.48 9.91 -3.13
N ILE A 3 -4.99 9.56 -1.96
CA ILE A 3 -6.17 8.70 -1.79
C ILE A 3 -7.50 9.41 -2.15
N SER A 4 -7.46 10.45 -2.99
CA SER A 4 -8.61 11.28 -3.33
C SER A 4 -9.46 10.68 -4.46
N ASP A 5 -8.88 9.80 -5.29
CA ASP A 5 -9.55 9.18 -6.42
C ASP A 5 -9.67 7.66 -6.23
N SER A 6 -10.79 7.09 -6.69
CA SER A 6 -10.97 5.63 -6.71
C SER A 6 -9.94 4.98 -7.64
N THR A 7 -9.51 3.77 -7.30
CA THR A 7 -8.57 3.03 -8.11
C THR A 7 -9.15 2.72 -9.49
N THR A 8 -8.45 3.10 -10.56
CA THR A 8 -8.92 2.92 -11.95
C THR A 8 -8.35 1.67 -12.62
N THR A 9 -7.21 1.17 -12.12
CA THR A 9 -6.56 -0.06 -12.59
C THR A 9 -6.06 -0.87 -11.40
N PHE A 10 -6.31 -2.17 -11.39
CA PHE A 10 -5.77 -3.10 -10.41
C PHE A 10 -5.46 -4.44 -11.08
N HIS A 11 -4.32 -5.04 -10.75
CA HIS A 11 -3.86 -6.28 -11.38
C HIS A 11 -3.86 -6.24 -12.92
N ASN A 12 -3.41 -5.10 -13.50
CA ASN A 12 -3.41 -4.80 -14.94
C ASN A 12 -4.80 -4.83 -15.63
N LYS A 13 -5.88 -4.77 -14.85
CA LYS A 13 -7.27 -4.76 -15.32
C LYS A 13 -7.92 -3.44 -14.97
N LYS A 14 -8.87 -3.01 -15.79
CA LYS A 14 -9.67 -1.82 -15.52
C LYS A 14 -10.61 -2.10 -14.36
N VAL A 15 -10.61 -1.22 -13.35
CA VAL A 15 -11.57 -1.31 -12.24
C VAL A 15 -12.92 -0.75 -12.69
N VAL A 16 -14.00 -1.46 -12.37
CA VAL A 16 -15.38 -0.99 -12.55
C VAL A 16 -16.18 -1.20 -11.28
N GLN A 17 -17.05 -0.25 -10.93
CA GLN A 17 -17.94 -0.40 -9.79
C GLN A 17 -18.98 -1.51 -10.07
N TYR A 18 -19.17 -2.41 -9.12
CA TYR A 18 -20.24 -3.39 -9.16
C TYR A 18 -21.56 -2.73 -8.74
N ASP A 19 -22.57 -2.91 -9.57
CA ASP A 19 -23.94 -2.55 -9.29
C ASP A 19 -24.85 -3.74 -9.66
N PRO A 20 -25.61 -4.30 -8.70
CA PRO A 20 -26.55 -5.41 -8.93
C PRO A 20 -27.59 -5.13 -10.03
N ASP A 21 -27.97 -3.87 -10.22
CA ASP A 21 -29.03 -3.47 -11.16
C ASP A 21 -28.48 -3.11 -12.55
N SER A 22 -27.16 -2.93 -12.66
CA SER A 22 -26.47 -2.66 -13.93
C SER A 22 -26.09 -3.92 -14.70
N ALA A 23 -25.79 -3.76 -15.99
CA ALA A 23 -25.28 -4.85 -16.83
C ALA A 23 -23.94 -5.39 -16.32
N PHE A 24 -23.76 -6.72 -16.38
CA PHE A 24 -22.50 -7.37 -16.03
C PHE A 24 -21.59 -7.45 -17.26
N ASP A 25 -20.36 -6.98 -17.14
CA ASP A 25 -19.28 -7.09 -18.11
C ASP A 25 -18.41 -8.32 -17.75
N PRO A 26 -18.50 -9.42 -18.53
CA PRO A 26 -17.72 -10.62 -18.26
C PRO A 26 -16.28 -10.54 -18.83
N SER A 27 -15.84 -9.37 -19.30
CA SER A 27 -14.51 -9.21 -19.89
C SER A 27 -13.41 -9.61 -18.90
N PRO A 28 -12.41 -10.40 -19.34
CA PRO A 28 -11.26 -10.73 -18.50
C PRO A 28 -10.38 -9.51 -18.22
N ASP A 29 -10.55 -8.40 -18.92
CA ASP A 29 -9.79 -7.15 -18.71
C ASP A 29 -10.40 -6.26 -17.62
N VAL A 30 -11.47 -6.72 -16.98
CA VAL A 30 -12.20 -6.00 -15.94
C VAL A 30 -11.99 -6.66 -14.59
N VAL A 31 -11.82 -5.81 -13.57
CA VAL A 31 -11.92 -6.20 -12.16
C VAL A 31 -13.03 -5.39 -11.51
N TYR A 32 -13.88 -6.05 -10.73
CA TYR A 32 -14.98 -5.39 -10.06
C TYR A 32 -14.55 -4.84 -8.70
N ARG A 33 -14.96 -3.60 -8.42
CA ARG A 33 -14.97 -2.97 -7.10
C ARG A 33 -16.34 -3.13 -6.49
N LEU A 34 -16.44 -3.79 -5.35
CA LEU A 34 -17.68 -3.91 -4.60
C LEU A 34 -17.61 -2.93 -3.43
N ALA A 35 -18.59 -2.04 -3.33
CA ALA A 35 -18.70 -1.09 -2.23
C ALA A 35 -20.17 -0.90 -1.85
N LEU A 36 -20.39 -0.64 -0.57
CA LEU A 36 -21.64 -0.20 0.03
C LEU A 36 -21.52 1.27 0.40
N ASP A 37 -22.63 1.99 0.32
CA ASP A 37 -22.76 3.34 0.87
C ASP A 37 -23.21 3.29 2.33
N TYR A 38 -23.11 4.41 3.06
CA TYR A 38 -23.54 4.52 4.46
C TYR A 38 -25.01 4.16 4.68
N ASP A 39 -25.89 4.50 3.73
CA ASP A 39 -27.33 4.25 3.81
C ASP A 39 -27.72 2.85 3.30
N ASP A 40 -26.76 2.01 2.92
CA ASP A 40 -27.05 0.67 2.42
C ASP A 40 -27.44 -0.28 3.56
N GLU A 41 -28.65 -0.83 3.50
CA GLU A 41 -29.13 -1.78 4.50
C GLU A 41 -28.40 -3.15 4.41
N ARG A 42 -27.74 -3.42 3.29
CA ARG A 42 -27.01 -4.67 3.07
C ARG A 42 -25.74 -4.72 3.90
N LYS A 43 -25.28 -5.93 4.19
CA LYS A 43 -23.92 -6.17 4.69
C LYS A 43 -23.00 -6.62 3.58
N MET A 44 -21.71 -6.33 3.73
CA MET A 44 -20.72 -6.63 2.69
C MET A 44 -20.71 -8.11 2.23
N PRO A 45 -20.91 -9.11 3.12
CA PRO A 45 -21.07 -10.51 2.69
C PRO A 45 -22.24 -10.74 1.71
N GLU A 46 -23.33 -10.00 1.84
CA GLU A 46 -24.51 -10.10 0.96
C GLU A 46 -24.21 -9.51 -0.42
N LEU A 47 -23.45 -8.41 -0.49
CA LEU A 47 -22.99 -7.84 -1.76
C LEU A 47 -22.01 -8.78 -2.47
N ILE A 48 -21.11 -9.42 -1.71
CA ILE A 48 -20.20 -10.45 -2.23
C ILE A 48 -21.00 -11.63 -2.80
N ASP A 49 -22.02 -12.12 -2.10
CA ASP A 49 -22.89 -13.20 -2.61
C ASP A 49 -23.63 -12.81 -3.89
N SER A 50 -24.18 -11.59 -3.92
CA SER A 50 -24.85 -11.05 -5.10
C SER A 50 -23.91 -11.01 -6.32
N PHE A 51 -22.67 -10.53 -6.12
CA PHE A 51 -21.67 -10.51 -7.18
C PHE A 51 -21.28 -11.92 -7.64
N LEU A 52 -20.98 -12.82 -6.71
CA LEU A 52 -20.53 -14.19 -7.01
C LEU A 52 -21.63 -15.06 -7.64
N ALA A 53 -22.90 -14.70 -7.49
CA ALA A 53 -24.01 -15.33 -8.20
C ALA A 53 -24.03 -15.00 -9.71
N ARG A 54 -23.35 -13.92 -10.12
CA ARG A 54 -23.28 -13.43 -11.51
C ARG A 54 -21.92 -13.70 -12.16
N ALA A 55 -20.85 -13.63 -11.38
CA ALA A 55 -19.49 -13.82 -11.87
C ALA A 55 -19.20 -15.29 -12.26
N ASP A 56 -18.35 -15.49 -13.26
CA ASP A 56 -17.72 -16.79 -13.48
C ASP A 56 -16.62 -17.00 -12.44
N LYS A 57 -17.00 -17.64 -11.33
CA LYS A 57 -16.12 -17.91 -10.18
C LYS A 57 -14.87 -18.70 -10.55
N ALA A 58 -14.95 -19.54 -11.60
CA ALA A 58 -13.81 -20.36 -12.03
C ALA A 58 -12.72 -19.55 -12.74
N THR A 59 -13.05 -18.36 -13.25
CA THR A 59 -12.13 -17.48 -13.98
C THR A 59 -11.93 -16.11 -13.30
N LEU A 60 -12.52 -15.89 -12.12
CA LEU A 60 -12.35 -14.64 -11.38
C LEU A 60 -10.92 -14.52 -10.85
N GLU A 61 -10.11 -13.67 -11.48
CA GLU A 61 -8.69 -13.50 -11.13
C GLU A 61 -8.43 -12.41 -10.09
N ALA A 62 -9.27 -11.39 -10.01
CA ALA A 62 -9.07 -10.24 -9.14
C ALA A 62 -10.39 -9.72 -8.57
N LEU A 63 -10.33 -9.10 -7.39
CA LEU A 63 -11.47 -8.42 -6.75
C LEU A 63 -10.98 -7.22 -5.95
N VAL A 64 -11.73 -6.12 -6.02
CA VAL A 64 -11.51 -4.92 -5.19
C VAL A 64 -12.69 -4.76 -4.24
N ILE A 65 -12.41 -4.51 -2.97
CA ILE A 65 -13.40 -4.17 -1.95
C ILE A 65 -13.20 -2.71 -1.57
N GLY A 66 -14.22 -1.89 -1.83
CA GLY A 66 -14.29 -0.50 -1.37
C GLY A 66 -14.92 -0.40 0.01
N MET A 67 -15.70 0.66 0.23
CA MET A 67 -16.42 0.89 1.49
C MET A 67 -17.38 -0.26 1.83
N TRP A 68 -17.43 -0.69 3.10
CA TRP A 68 -18.25 -1.83 3.56
C TRP A 68 -19.39 -1.41 4.50
N GLY A 69 -19.89 -0.17 4.34
CA GLY A 69 -20.96 0.43 5.14
C GLY A 69 -20.41 1.51 6.07
N GLU A 70 -20.24 1.18 7.36
CA GLU A 70 -19.71 2.07 8.39
C GLU A 70 -18.26 1.66 8.74
N PRO A 71 -17.25 1.99 7.91
CA PRO A 71 -15.89 1.46 8.04
C PRO A 71 -15.11 1.95 9.26
N TYR A 72 -15.62 2.95 9.98
CA TYR A 72 -15.08 3.44 11.24
C TYR A 72 -15.67 2.74 12.48
N GLU A 73 -16.78 2.00 12.34
CA GLU A 73 -17.37 1.19 13.42
C GLU A 73 -17.18 -0.30 13.20
N ALA A 74 -17.29 -0.76 11.96
CA ALA A 74 -17.19 -2.16 11.58
C ALA A 74 -15.90 -2.42 10.79
N GLY A 75 -15.14 -3.42 11.23
CA GLY A 75 -13.91 -3.83 10.59
C GLY A 75 -14.07 -4.70 9.35
N ALA A 76 -12.96 -4.92 8.63
CA ALA A 76 -12.89 -5.76 7.45
C ALA A 76 -13.05 -7.28 7.74
N ASP A 77 -13.15 -7.72 9.01
CA ASP A 77 -13.26 -9.14 9.37
C ASP A 77 -14.43 -9.86 8.70
N ALA A 78 -15.59 -9.20 8.56
CA ALA A 78 -16.75 -9.78 7.89
C ALA A 78 -16.48 -9.99 6.39
N VAL A 79 -15.74 -9.07 5.76
CA VAL A 79 -15.29 -9.20 4.36
C VAL A 79 -14.31 -10.36 4.22
N ILE A 80 -13.31 -10.41 5.10
CA ILE A 80 -12.27 -11.44 5.10
C ILE A 80 -12.88 -12.83 5.29
N ALA A 81 -13.77 -12.99 6.27
CA ALA A 81 -14.47 -14.25 6.53
C ALA A 81 -15.37 -14.66 5.34
N ALA A 82 -16.03 -13.69 4.70
CA ALA A 82 -16.85 -13.96 3.53
C ALA A 82 -16.01 -14.46 2.34
N LEU A 83 -14.87 -13.84 2.05
CA LEU A 83 -13.98 -14.30 0.98
C LEU A 83 -13.34 -15.65 1.31
N ALA A 84 -12.79 -15.81 2.52
CA ALA A 84 -12.11 -17.04 2.94
C ALA A 84 -13.03 -18.27 2.92
N SER A 85 -14.29 -18.12 3.35
CA SER A 85 -15.28 -19.22 3.33
C SER A 85 -15.66 -19.69 1.93
N ARG A 86 -15.42 -18.86 0.90
CA ARG A 86 -15.73 -19.14 -0.51
C ARG A 86 -14.49 -19.48 -1.33
N ALA A 87 -13.32 -19.62 -0.71
CA ALA A 87 -12.04 -19.78 -1.42
C ALA A 87 -12.01 -21.00 -2.37
N LEU A 88 -12.67 -22.11 -2.01
CA LEU A 88 -12.77 -23.29 -2.87
C LEU A 88 -13.56 -23.04 -4.17
N GLU A 89 -14.42 -22.02 -4.19
CA GLU A 89 -15.20 -21.62 -5.35
C GLU A 89 -14.42 -20.68 -6.28
N LEU A 90 -13.32 -20.10 -5.79
CA LEU A 90 -12.54 -19.05 -6.47
C LEU A 90 -11.12 -19.53 -6.83
N PRO A 91 -10.96 -20.63 -7.60
CA PRO A 91 -9.65 -21.25 -7.84
C PRO A 91 -8.68 -20.36 -8.65
N ALA A 92 -9.22 -19.40 -9.41
CA ALA A 92 -8.45 -18.48 -10.23
C ALA A 92 -8.05 -17.19 -9.51
N LEU A 93 -8.52 -16.93 -8.28
CA LEU A 93 -8.25 -15.66 -7.60
C LEU A 93 -6.75 -15.51 -7.31
N ARG A 94 -6.16 -14.42 -7.81
CA ARG A 94 -4.75 -14.05 -7.69
C ARG A 94 -4.54 -12.67 -7.09
N ALA A 95 -5.53 -11.77 -7.16
CA ALA A 95 -5.36 -10.41 -6.65
C ALA A 95 -6.53 -9.93 -5.80
N LEU A 96 -6.21 -9.33 -4.66
CA LEU A 96 -7.18 -8.72 -3.76
C LEU A 96 -6.72 -7.33 -3.34
N PHE A 97 -7.62 -6.36 -3.44
CA PHE A 97 -7.47 -5.06 -2.79
C PHE A 97 -8.62 -4.88 -1.82
N VAL A 98 -8.33 -4.76 -0.53
CA VAL A 98 -9.31 -4.49 0.53
C VAL A 98 -9.15 -3.07 1.07
N GLY A 99 -10.25 -2.32 1.07
CA GLY A 99 -10.31 -0.96 1.61
C GLY A 99 -10.04 0.13 0.57
N ASP A 100 -10.35 -0.08 -0.71
CA ASP A 100 -10.24 0.96 -1.75
C ASP A 100 -11.26 2.09 -1.51
N MET A 101 -11.03 2.89 -0.48
CA MET A 101 -11.84 4.02 -0.06
C MET A 101 -11.11 5.31 -0.39
N THR A 102 -11.85 6.30 -0.90
CA THR A 102 -11.34 7.66 -1.05
C THR A 102 -11.46 8.42 0.28
N TYR A 103 -10.76 9.55 0.39
CA TYR A 103 -10.92 10.48 1.52
C TYR A 103 -12.39 10.88 1.76
N GLU A 104 -13.18 11.06 0.70
CA GLU A 104 -14.61 11.41 0.84
C GLU A 104 -15.47 10.26 1.39
N GLU A 105 -15.07 9.01 1.12
CA GLU A 105 -15.77 7.82 1.64
C GLU A 105 -15.40 7.58 3.11
N CYS A 106 -14.10 7.51 3.40
CA CYS A 106 -13.57 7.35 4.75
C CYS A 106 -12.09 7.75 4.79
N GLU A 107 -11.76 8.64 5.70
CA GLU A 107 -10.38 8.98 6.05
C GLU A 107 -9.57 7.72 6.42
N ILE A 108 -8.35 7.59 5.90
CA ILE A 108 -7.52 6.37 5.98
C ILE A 108 -7.17 5.98 7.42
N SER A 109 -7.04 6.96 8.30
CA SER A 109 -6.80 6.78 9.74
C SER A 109 -8.01 6.20 10.46
N TRP A 110 -9.21 6.34 9.89
CA TRP A 110 -10.47 5.86 10.47
C TRP A 110 -10.88 4.48 9.94
N ILE A 111 -10.31 4.01 8.82
CA ILE A 111 -10.65 2.71 8.23
C ILE A 111 -10.24 1.59 9.18
N VAL A 112 -11.23 0.98 9.86
CA VAL A 112 -11.07 -0.18 10.74
C VAL A 112 -10.86 -1.42 9.88
N GLN A 113 -9.69 -2.05 9.99
CA GLN A 113 -9.33 -3.26 9.28
C GLN A 113 -9.74 -4.51 10.07
N GLY A 114 -8.98 -5.59 9.97
CA GLY A 114 -9.25 -6.87 10.64
C GLY A 114 -8.04 -7.79 10.56
N ASN A 115 -8.25 -9.08 10.85
CA ASN A 115 -7.20 -10.09 10.77
C ASN A 115 -7.07 -10.68 9.37
N TYR A 116 -5.93 -10.46 8.71
CA TYR A 116 -5.66 -10.95 7.36
C TYR A 116 -5.12 -12.38 7.29
N LYS A 117 -4.79 -13.01 8.42
CA LYS A 117 -4.29 -14.39 8.44
C LYS A 117 -5.25 -15.41 7.80
N PRO A 118 -6.57 -15.39 8.07
CA PRO A 118 -7.52 -16.29 7.42
C PRO A 118 -7.60 -16.10 5.90
N LEU A 119 -7.47 -14.86 5.43
CA LEU A 119 -7.46 -14.56 3.99
C LEU A 119 -6.25 -15.21 3.31
N LEU A 120 -5.06 -14.98 3.86
CA LEU A 120 -3.80 -15.51 3.33
C LEU A 120 -3.78 -17.04 3.35
N ASP A 121 -4.31 -17.67 4.39
CA ASP A 121 -4.40 -19.13 4.49
C ASP A 121 -5.39 -19.73 3.48
N ALA A 122 -6.49 -19.03 3.22
CA ALA A 122 -7.54 -19.50 2.30
C ALA A 122 -7.12 -19.36 0.83
N PHE A 123 -6.27 -18.39 0.48
CA PHE A 123 -5.84 -18.10 -0.89
C PHE A 123 -4.34 -18.30 -1.10
N PRO A 124 -3.80 -19.54 -1.00
CA PRO A 124 -2.36 -19.78 -1.10
C PRO A 124 -1.74 -19.48 -2.47
N GLN A 125 -2.57 -19.22 -3.50
CA GLN A 125 -2.15 -18.84 -4.85
C GLN A 125 -2.19 -17.32 -5.09
N LEU A 126 -2.50 -16.51 -4.07
CA LEU A 126 -2.55 -15.05 -4.21
C LEU A 126 -1.19 -14.47 -4.63
N GLU A 127 -1.21 -13.62 -5.65
CA GLU A 127 -0.04 -12.95 -6.23
C GLU A 127 0.04 -11.47 -5.85
N GLU A 128 -1.08 -10.81 -5.61
CA GLU A 128 -1.15 -9.38 -5.30
C GLU A 128 -2.14 -9.13 -4.16
N LEU A 129 -1.65 -8.57 -3.06
CA LEU A 129 -2.48 -8.12 -1.94
C LEU A 129 -2.20 -6.65 -1.65
N ARG A 130 -3.26 -5.83 -1.70
CA ARG A 130 -3.25 -4.43 -1.30
C ARG A 130 -4.25 -4.22 -0.16
N ILE A 131 -3.84 -3.49 0.86
CA ILE A 131 -4.64 -3.17 2.04
C ILE A 131 -4.57 -1.65 2.23
N ARG A 132 -5.70 -0.97 2.41
CA ARG A 132 -5.73 0.47 2.73
C ARG A 132 -6.49 0.72 4.02
N GLY A 133 -5.84 1.39 4.96
CA GLY A 133 -6.28 1.57 6.34
C GLY A 133 -5.36 0.82 7.30
N GLY A 134 -4.95 1.48 8.38
CA GLY A 134 -4.09 0.88 9.42
C GLY A 134 -4.80 0.60 10.73
N ASN A 135 -5.96 1.21 10.98
CA ASN A 135 -6.65 1.11 12.25
C ASN A 135 -7.15 -0.33 12.47
N GLU A 136 -6.88 -0.90 13.65
CA GLU A 136 -7.15 -2.31 14.00
C GLU A 136 -6.67 -3.36 12.97
N LEU A 137 -5.72 -3.00 12.09
CA LEU A 137 -5.10 -3.97 11.19
C LEU A 137 -4.34 -4.99 12.04
N THR A 138 -4.60 -6.28 11.79
CA THR A 138 -3.85 -7.35 12.44
C THR A 138 -3.30 -8.34 11.43
N LEU A 139 -2.06 -8.74 11.68
CA LEU A 139 -1.31 -9.65 10.82
C LEU A 139 -0.48 -10.56 11.72
N GLU A 140 -0.69 -11.87 11.58
CA GLU A 140 0.18 -12.87 12.17
C GLU A 140 1.31 -13.21 11.19
N PRO A 141 2.50 -13.62 11.66
CA PRO A 141 3.56 -14.07 10.77
C PRO A 141 3.08 -15.18 9.82
N PHE A 142 3.41 -15.06 8.54
CA PHE A 142 2.93 -15.97 7.50
C PHE A 142 4.02 -16.32 6.49
N ALA A 143 3.81 -17.40 5.74
CA ALA A 143 4.63 -17.76 4.59
C ALA A 143 3.74 -17.90 3.36
N HIS A 144 3.99 -17.09 2.33
CA HIS A 144 3.17 -17.07 1.13
C HIS A 144 4.03 -17.19 -0.12
N GLN A 145 3.97 -18.36 -0.77
CA GLN A 145 4.87 -18.69 -1.88
C GLN A 145 4.61 -17.88 -3.14
N HIS A 146 3.36 -17.46 -3.37
CA HIS A 146 2.96 -16.87 -4.64
C HIS A 146 2.83 -15.35 -4.59
N LEU A 147 2.95 -14.71 -3.42
CA LEU A 147 2.83 -13.25 -3.34
C LEU A 147 4.03 -12.61 -4.03
N ARG A 148 3.73 -11.78 -5.03
CA ARG A 148 4.67 -11.00 -5.84
C ARG A 148 4.53 -9.51 -5.58
N LYS A 149 3.33 -9.05 -5.21
CA LYS A 149 3.10 -7.66 -4.80
C LYS A 149 2.38 -7.60 -3.47
N PHE A 150 2.94 -6.82 -2.55
CA PHE A 150 2.36 -6.61 -1.24
C PHE A 150 2.40 -5.12 -0.89
N THR A 151 1.22 -4.54 -0.68
CA THR A 151 1.04 -3.12 -0.41
C THR A 151 0.18 -2.91 0.83
N ILE A 152 0.66 -2.08 1.77
CA ILE A 152 -0.13 -1.56 2.88
C ILE A 152 -0.11 -0.03 2.81
N GLU A 153 -1.29 0.56 2.73
CA GLU A 153 -1.52 2.00 2.80
C GLU A 153 -2.09 2.34 4.17
N SER A 154 -1.44 3.24 4.88
CA SER A 154 -1.81 3.62 6.24
C SER A 154 -1.35 5.04 6.50
N GLY A 155 -2.18 5.82 7.20
CA GLY A 155 -1.76 7.12 7.74
C GLY A 155 -0.83 7.00 8.95
N GLY A 156 -0.68 5.80 9.52
CA GLY A 156 0.22 5.51 10.65
C GLY A 156 0.36 4.00 10.92
N LEU A 157 1.44 3.39 10.45
CA LEU A 157 1.65 1.94 10.50
C LEU A 157 2.17 1.47 11.88
N ASP A 158 1.34 0.72 12.61
CA ASP A 158 1.70 0.13 13.91
C ASP A 158 2.91 -0.82 13.77
N GLN A 159 3.91 -0.67 14.65
CA GLN A 159 5.08 -1.54 14.71
C GLN A 159 4.75 -3.04 14.78
N LYS A 160 3.60 -3.45 15.32
CA LYS A 160 3.17 -4.85 15.35
C LYS A 160 3.07 -5.43 13.94
N ILE A 161 2.61 -4.64 12.96
CA ILE A 161 2.53 -5.05 11.56
C ILE A 161 3.92 -5.23 10.98
N ALA A 162 4.81 -4.25 11.18
CA ALA A 162 6.20 -4.36 10.74
C ALA A 162 6.94 -5.54 11.40
N LEU A 163 6.69 -5.84 12.69
CA LEU A 163 7.22 -7.01 13.37
C LEU A 163 6.69 -8.32 12.77
N ALA A 164 5.41 -8.39 12.43
CA ALA A 164 4.82 -9.56 11.76
C ALA A 164 5.44 -9.77 10.37
N LEU A 165 5.64 -8.70 9.60
CA LEU A 165 6.32 -8.74 8.29
C LEU A 165 7.78 -9.19 8.42
N ALA A 166 8.50 -8.70 9.43
CA ALA A 166 9.87 -9.13 9.75
C ALA A 166 9.97 -10.60 10.21
N ALA A 167 8.84 -11.25 10.50
CA ALA A 167 8.75 -12.67 10.80
C ALA A 167 8.06 -13.49 9.69
N SER A 168 7.72 -12.87 8.56
CA SER A 168 7.00 -13.50 7.45
C SER A 168 7.92 -13.83 6.27
N SER A 169 7.44 -14.61 5.30
CA SER A 169 8.21 -14.98 4.11
C SER A 169 7.38 -14.88 2.84
N MET A 170 7.91 -14.13 1.87
CA MET A 170 7.36 -14.00 0.51
C MET A 170 8.51 -14.18 -0.50
N PRO A 171 8.93 -15.43 -0.77
CA PRO A 171 10.18 -15.70 -1.48
C PRO A 171 10.21 -15.23 -2.94
N ASN A 172 9.05 -14.91 -3.53
CA ASN A 172 8.89 -14.42 -4.89
C ASN A 172 8.42 -12.95 -4.95
N LEU A 173 8.63 -12.18 -3.88
CA LEU A 173 8.23 -10.78 -3.82
C LEU A 173 9.00 -9.92 -4.83
N GLU A 174 8.26 -9.16 -5.64
CA GLU A 174 8.76 -8.26 -6.69
C GLU A 174 8.42 -6.79 -6.39
N HIS A 175 7.35 -6.54 -5.63
CA HIS A 175 6.89 -5.21 -5.23
C HIS A 175 6.56 -5.21 -3.74
N LEU A 176 7.27 -4.39 -2.97
CA LEU A 176 6.95 -4.08 -1.59
C LEU A 176 6.65 -2.59 -1.46
N GLU A 177 5.47 -2.25 -0.96
CA GLU A 177 5.08 -0.87 -0.70
C GLU A 177 4.43 -0.75 0.66
N LEU A 178 5.00 0.09 1.52
CA LEU A 178 4.49 0.37 2.85
C LEU A 178 4.38 1.88 3.01
N TRP A 179 3.18 2.37 3.30
CA TRP A 179 2.98 3.75 3.72
C TRP A 179 3.08 3.76 5.23
N LEU A 180 4.08 4.49 5.73
CA LEU A 180 4.46 4.41 7.13
C LEU A 180 3.62 5.36 7.98
N GLY A 181 3.23 6.49 7.42
CA GLY A 181 2.45 7.51 8.09
C GLY A 181 3.24 8.35 9.09
N ALA A 182 2.48 8.95 9.99
CA ALA A 182 2.95 9.75 11.12
C ALA A 182 2.46 9.20 12.47
N ASP A 183 3.14 9.57 13.55
CA ASP A 183 2.85 9.07 14.91
C ASP A 183 1.47 9.50 15.42
N ASP A 184 1.02 10.69 15.05
CA ASP A 184 -0.32 11.23 15.30
C ASP A 184 -1.45 10.31 14.81
N TYR A 185 -1.16 9.47 13.81
CA TYR A 185 -2.11 8.53 13.20
C TYR A 185 -1.79 7.06 13.47
N GLY A 186 -0.85 6.77 14.38
CA GLY A 186 -0.55 5.42 14.87
C GLY A 186 0.79 4.83 14.43
N PHE A 187 1.61 5.56 13.67
CA PHE A 187 2.98 5.12 13.38
C PHE A 187 3.76 4.94 14.69
N SER A 188 4.48 3.83 14.79
CA SER A 188 5.26 3.52 16.00
C SER A 188 6.55 2.78 15.68
N GLY A 189 7.04 2.90 14.46
CA GLY A 189 8.26 2.24 13.97
C GLY A 189 9.49 3.14 14.00
N ASP A 190 10.64 2.56 13.64
CA ASP A 190 11.88 3.28 13.42
C ASP A 190 12.67 2.64 12.27
N VAL A 191 13.77 3.27 11.84
CA VAL A 191 14.64 2.73 10.78
C VAL A 191 15.16 1.33 11.13
N ALA A 192 15.43 1.05 12.41
CA ALA A 192 15.94 -0.26 12.83
C ALA A 192 14.90 -1.38 12.64
N LEU A 193 13.62 -1.07 12.78
CA LEU A 193 12.53 -1.98 12.51
C LEU A 193 12.39 -2.26 11.00
N TYR A 194 12.39 -1.23 10.17
CA TYR A 194 12.30 -1.41 8.71
C TYR A 194 13.53 -2.08 8.10
N ARG A 195 14.71 -1.92 8.72
CA ARG A 195 15.89 -2.76 8.41
C ARG A 195 15.59 -4.25 8.59
N LYS A 196 14.91 -4.65 9.65
CA LYS A 196 14.53 -6.06 9.88
C LYS A 196 13.51 -6.54 8.86
N VAL A 197 12.52 -5.70 8.53
CA VAL A 197 11.52 -6.00 7.49
C VAL A 197 12.21 -6.27 6.15
N LEU A 198 13.07 -5.37 5.70
CA LEU A 198 13.76 -5.54 4.42
C LEU A 198 14.76 -6.70 4.44
N ALA A 199 15.49 -6.90 5.54
CA ALA A 199 16.37 -8.06 5.66
C ALA A 199 15.63 -9.40 5.54
N GLN A 200 14.36 -9.44 5.95
CA GLN A 200 13.52 -10.63 5.86
C GLN A 200 12.82 -10.78 4.50
N LEU A 201 12.31 -9.69 3.93
CA LEU A 201 11.45 -9.72 2.73
C LEU A 201 12.19 -9.44 1.42
N ALA A 202 13.41 -8.90 1.46
CA ALA A 202 14.17 -8.64 0.24
C ALA A 202 14.49 -9.95 -0.49
N THR A 203 14.14 -9.99 -1.78
CA THR A 203 14.42 -11.13 -2.66
C THR A 203 15.27 -10.65 -3.84
N PRO A 204 15.98 -11.56 -4.55
CA PRO A 204 16.61 -11.22 -5.82
C PRO A 204 15.62 -10.75 -6.90
N GLY A 205 14.32 -11.03 -6.72
CA GLY A 205 13.23 -10.62 -7.59
C GLY A 205 12.66 -9.24 -7.28
N LEU A 206 13.00 -8.62 -6.14
CA LEU A 206 12.45 -7.31 -5.76
C LEU A 206 12.87 -6.24 -6.77
N ARG A 207 11.89 -5.54 -7.34
CA ARG A 207 12.07 -4.48 -8.35
C ARG A 207 11.53 -3.14 -7.90
N TYR A 208 10.47 -3.14 -7.11
CA TYR A 208 9.90 -1.93 -6.52
C TYR A 208 9.99 -2.00 -4.99
N LEU A 209 10.56 -0.97 -4.41
CA LEU A 209 10.57 -0.74 -2.96
C LEU A 209 9.99 0.65 -2.70
N GLY A 210 8.85 0.71 -2.02
CA GLY A 210 8.24 1.93 -1.51
C GLY A 210 8.20 1.93 0.01
N LEU A 211 8.87 2.90 0.63
CA LEU A 211 8.67 3.28 2.03
C LEU A 211 8.13 4.71 2.02
N ARG A 212 6.84 4.81 1.73
CA ARG A 212 6.16 6.04 1.35
C ARG A 212 5.54 6.69 2.58
N ASP A 213 5.14 7.95 2.41
CA ASP A 213 4.30 8.67 3.37
C ASP A 213 4.89 8.64 4.79
N ALA A 214 6.21 8.78 4.91
CA ALA A 214 6.91 8.55 6.16
C ALA A 214 7.33 9.86 6.82
N GLU A 215 7.01 10.03 8.11
CA GLU A 215 7.53 11.15 8.91
C GLU A 215 9.05 11.08 9.16
N ILE A 216 9.63 9.88 9.07
CA ILE A 216 11.07 9.60 9.24
C ILE A 216 11.83 9.52 7.90
N ALA A 217 11.34 10.20 6.86
CA ALA A 217 11.83 10.00 5.48
C ALA A 217 13.31 10.36 5.27
N ASP A 218 13.84 11.39 5.94
CA ASP A 218 15.26 11.76 5.86
C ASP A 218 16.17 10.63 6.40
N ASP A 219 15.80 10.00 7.52
CA ASP A 219 16.56 8.91 8.12
C ASP A 219 16.47 7.61 7.28
N LEU A 220 15.30 7.35 6.69
CA LEU A 220 15.13 6.25 5.73
C LEU A 220 16.01 6.45 4.49
N ALA A 221 16.05 7.66 3.94
CA ALA A 221 16.88 8.01 2.79
C ALA A 221 18.38 7.81 3.11
N ALA A 222 18.84 8.29 4.28
CA ALA A 222 20.20 8.09 4.77
C ALA A 222 20.59 6.62 4.90
N TRP A 223 19.69 5.81 5.44
CA TRP A 223 19.87 4.37 5.51
C TRP A 223 19.96 3.74 4.11
N LEU A 224 18.91 3.93 3.30
CA LEU A 224 18.73 3.26 2.03
C LEU A 224 19.85 3.60 1.03
N ALA A 225 20.38 4.82 1.05
CA ALA A 225 21.52 5.23 0.21
C ALA A 225 22.76 4.32 0.33
N SER A 226 22.87 3.57 1.44
CA SER A 226 23.94 2.61 1.71
C SER A 226 23.54 1.13 1.56
N GLU A 227 22.27 0.82 1.29
CA GLU A 227 21.76 -0.55 1.32
C GLU A 227 22.12 -1.34 0.05
N PRO A 228 22.77 -2.52 0.19
CA PRO A 228 23.13 -3.35 -0.96
C PRO A 228 21.95 -3.80 -1.81
N LEU A 229 20.75 -3.90 -1.22
CA LEU A 229 19.54 -4.32 -1.94
C LEU A 229 19.17 -3.34 -3.06
N LEU A 230 19.53 -2.06 -2.96
CA LEU A 230 19.26 -1.06 -4.00
C LEU A 230 20.04 -1.32 -5.29
N ALA A 231 21.07 -2.17 -5.24
CA ALA A 231 21.69 -2.69 -6.45
C ALA A 231 20.80 -3.67 -7.23
N SER A 232 19.64 -4.06 -6.73
CA SER A 232 18.70 -4.99 -7.42
C SER A 232 17.32 -4.40 -7.70
N VAL A 233 16.97 -3.32 -7.00
CA VAL A 233 15.73 -2.58 -7.16
C VAL A 233 15.82 -1.65 -8.37
N THR A 234 14.74 -1.52 -9.14
CA THR A 234 14.64 -0.60 -10.29
C THR A 234 13.88 0.67 -9.95
N THR A 235 13.01 0.62 -8.94
CA THR A 235 12.24 1.78 -8.47
C THR A 235 12.33 1.88 -6.95
N LEU A 236 12.89 3.00 -6.49
CA LEU A 236 12.83 3.41 -5.09
C LEU A 236 11.81 4.54 -4.96
N ASP A 237 10.85 4.37 -4.06
CA ASP A 237 9.78 5.34 -3.81
C ASP A 237 9.78 5.76 -2.34
N LEU A 238 10.14 7.02 -2.10
CA LEU A 238 10.09 7.68 -0.80
C LEU A 238 9.14 8.90 -0.85
N SER A 239 8.18 8.87 -1.78
CA SER A 239 7.20 9.94 -1.97
C SER A 239 6.24 10.04 -0.79
N LEU A 240 5.48 11.14 -0.73
CA LEU A 240 4.44 11.44 0.26
C LEU A 240 4.97 11.70 1.67
N GLY A 241 6.26 11.54 1.93
CA GLY A 241 6.85 11.75 3.25
C GLY A 241 7.37 13.16 3.49
N THR A 242 8.11 13.31 4.58
CA THR A 242 8.68 14.59 5.05
C THR A 242 10.11 14.84 4.54
N ILE A 243 10.52 14.18 3.44
CA ILE A 243 11.91 14.21 2.97
C ILE A 243 12.33 15.63 2.60
N GLY A 244 13.47 16.07 3.13
CA GLY A 244 14.04 17.39 2.88
C GLY A 244 15.48 17.31 2.39
N ASP A 245 16.21 18.41 2.58
CA ASP A 245 17.58 18.53 2.08
C ASP A 245 18.54 17.49 2.68
N ALA A 246 18.34 17.07 3.94
CA ALA A 246 19.17 16.07 4.57
C ALA A 246 19.04 14.69 3.88
N GLY A 247 17.81 14.23 3.64
CA GLY A 247 17.55 12.99 2.91
C GLY A 247 17.98 13.07 1.44
N ALA A 248 17.76 14.22 0.77
CA ALA A 248 18.23 14.45 -0.59
C ALA A 248 19.76 14.36 -0.70
N GLU A 249 20.50 14.98 0.23
CA GLU A 249 21.96 14.93 0.27
C GLU A 249 22.48 13.52 0.53
N ALA A 250 21.83 12.78 1.42
CA ALA A 250 22.13 11.37 1.64
C ALA A 250 22.00 10.54 0.35
N LEU A 251 20.90 10.70 -0.38
CA LEU A 251 20.68 10.00 -1.65
C LEU A 251 21.72 10.40 -2.71
N LEU A 252 22.05 11.69 -2.83
CA LEU A 252 23.08 12.19 -3.74
C LEU A 252 24.48 11.61 -3.45
N GLN A 253 24.76 11.29 -2.19
CA GLN A 253 26.01 10.65 -1.75
C GLN A 253 25.94 9.12 -1.80
N GLY A 254 24.76 8.55 -2.07
CA GLY A 254 24.51 7.12 -2.15
C GLY A 254 25.31 6.45 -3.26
N THR A 255 25.92 5.30 -2.94
CA THR A 255 26.77 4.56 -3.89
C THR A 255 26.05 3.36 -4.53
N GLN A 256 24.88 2.98 -4.00
CA GLN A 256 24.14 1.77 -4.42
C GLN A 256 22.98 2.08 -5.37
N LEU A 257 22.80 3.33 -5.81
CA LEU A 257 21.68 3.76 -6.65
C LEU A 257 21.86 3.45 -8.16
N GLY A 258 22.97 2.84 -8.55
CA GLY A 258 23.37 2.71 -9.95
C GLY A 258 22.44 1.87 -10.85
N ASN A 259 21.57 1.03 -10.26
CA ASN A 259 20.61 0.21 -11.00
C ASN A 259 19.18 0.75 -10.96
N LEU A 260 18.93 1.88 -10.28
CA LEU A 260 17.63 2.52 -10.32
C LEU A 260 17.34 3.04 -11.73
N ALA A 261 16.14 2.75 -12.20
CA ALA A 261 15.54 3.39 -13.36
C ALA A 261 14.70 4.60 -12.93
N ARG A 262 14.14 4.56 -11.70
CA ARG A 262 13.29 5.61 -11.14
C ARG A 262 13.54 5.80 -9.64
N LEU A 263 13.63 7.05 -9.23
CA LEU A 263 13.58 7.52 -7.85
C LEU A 263 12.38 8.47 -7.71
N ASP A 264 11.37 8.07 -6.95
CA ASP A 264 10.19 8.90 -6.70
C ASP A 264 10.30 9.56 -5.34
N LEU A 265 10.31 10.90 -5.35
CA LEU A 265 10.35 11.78 -4.19
C LEU A 265 9.20 12.78 -4.25
N SER A 266 8.10 12.46 -4.94
CA SER A 266 6.94 13.37 -5.04
C SER A 266 6.38 13.70 -3.65
N HIS A 267 5.85 14.90 -3.45
CA HIS A 267 5.48 15.44 -2.14
C HIS A 267 6.69 15.46 -1.18
N HIS A 268 7.42 16.57 -1.22
CA HIS A 268 8.71 16.70 -0.53
C HIS A 268 9.01 18.13 -0.09
N TYR A 269 9.98 18.29 0.81
CA TYR A 269 10.46 19.57 1.34
C TYR A 269 11.89 19.91 0.87
N ILE A 270 12.36 19.24 -0.18
CA ILE A 270 13.70 19.42 -0.77
C ILE A 270 13.82 20.79 -1.45
N SER A 271 14.90 21.51 -1.17
CA SER A 271 15.15 22.83 -1.74
C SER A 271 15.37 22.77 -3.26
N PRO A 272 15.07 23.86 -4.00
CA PRO A 272 15.29 23.90 -5.45
C PRO A 272 16.73 23.56 -5.87
N ALA A 273 17.72 23.89 -5.03
CA ALA A 273 19.13 23.60 -5.29
C ALA A 273 19.42 22.10 -5.26
N ASN A 274 18.86 21.37 -4.28
CA ASN A 274 19.04 19.92 -4.20
C ASN A 274 18.16 19.17 -5.20
N GLN A 275 16.96 19.66 -5.50
CA GLN A 275 16.16 19.16 -6.62
C GLN A 275 16.93 19.19 -7.95
N GLN A 276 17.66 20.29 -8.23
CA GLN A 276 18.47 20.40 -9.44
C GLN A 276 19.58 19.34 -9.49
N LYS A 277 20.26 19.08 -8.36
CA LYS A 277 21.29 18.04 -8.26
C LYS A 277 20.70 16.65 -8.47
N LEU A 278 19.54 16.37 -7.86
CA LEU A 278 18.84 15.10 -8.00
C LEU A 278 18.42 14.85 -9.46
N LYS A 279 17.87 15.86 -10.14
CA LYS A 279 17.50 15.78 -11.57
C LYS A 279 18.70 15.54 -12.51
N ALA A 280 19.92 15.73 -12.04
CA ALA A 280 21.14 15.45 -12.81
C ALA A 280 21.63 13.99 -12.67
N LEU A 281 20.97 13.18 -11.84
CA LEU A 281 21.25 11.75 -11.73
C LEU A 281 20.92 11.02 -13.06
N PRO A 282 21.58 9.88 -13.35
CA PRO A 282 21.49 9.22 -14.66
C PRO A 282 20.20 8.38 -14.87
N PHE A 283 19.15 8.62 -14.10
CA PHE A 283 17.87 7.91 -14.13
C PHE A 283 16.70 8.87 -13.86
N GLU A 284 15.46 8.40 -14.02
CA GLU A 284 14.28 9.22 -13.79
C GLU A 284 14.20 9.62 -12.31
N VAL A 285 14.13 10.92 -12.03
CA VAL A 285 13.83 11.43 -10.69
C VAL A 285 12.54 12.22 -10.74
N VAL A 286 11.55 11.79 -9.97
CA VAL A 286 10.24 12.44 -9.86
C VAL A 286 10.25 13.30 -8.59
N LEU A 287 9.94 14.58 -8.76
CA LEU A 287 9.97 15.64 -7.74
C LEU A 287 8.72 16.51 -7.91
N ASP A 288 7.58 15.85 -8.07
CA ASP A 288 6.30 16.52 -8.21
C ASP A 288 5.81 16.98 -6.82
N ASP A 289 4.94 17.99 -6.78
CA ASP A 289 4.31 18.48 -5.55
C ASP A 289 5.29 18.96 -4.44
N PRO A 290 6.17 19.95 -4.70
CA PRO A 290 7.05 20.50 -3.67
C PRO A 290 6.25 21.23 -2.57
N GLN A 291 6.60 20.98 -1.31
CA GLN A 291 5.99 21.57 -0.12
C GLN A 291 6.92 22.60 0.54
N GLU A 292 6.34 23.49 1.34
CA GLU A 292 7.05 24.44 2.21
C GLU A 292 6.84 24.05 3.68
N GLU A 293 7.88 24.17 4.51
CA GLU A 293 7.78 23.91 5.95
C GLU A 293 6.83 24.91 6.61
N ASP A 294 5.90 24.39 7.41
CA ASP A 294 5.03 25.23 8.22
C ASP A 294 5.79 25.77 9.42
N GLN A 295 5.66 27.07 9.68
CA GLN A 295 6.33 27.74 10.79
C GLN A 295 5.37 27.84 11.98
N TYR A 296 5.60 27.02 13.00
CA TYR A 296 4.87 27.07 14.27
C TYR A 296 5.84 27.27 15.42
N ASP A 297 5.58 28.27 16.27
CA ASP A 297 6.43 28.65 17.42
C ASP A 297 7.93 28.86 17.12
N GLY A 298 8.27 29.15 15.86
CA GLY A 298 9.64 29.36 15.40
C GLY A 298 10.39 28.09 15.01
N GLU A 299 9.69 26.95 14.98
CA GLU A 299 10.17 25.67 14.47
C GLU A 299 9.47 25.33 13.15
N GLY A 300 10.21 24.71 12.22
CA GLY A 300 9.69 24.26 10.94
C GLY A 300 9.11 22.85 11.08
N HIS A 301 7.87 22.68 10.66
CA HIS A 301 7.16 21.40 10.66
C HIS A 301 6.93 20.92 9.23
N ARG A 302 7.11 19.61 9.03
CA ARG A 302 6.85 18.91 7.78
C ARG A 302 5.79 17.86 8.06
N TYR A 303 4.89 17.67 7.11
CA TYR A 303 3.79 16.73 7.23
C TYR A 303 3.87 15.70 6.12
N VAL A 304 3.37 14.52 6.42
CA VAL A 304 3.12 13.50 5.42
C VAL A 304 1.91 13.91 4.57
N ALA A 305 1.82 13.40 3.35
CA ALA A 305 0.74 13.78 2.43
C ALA A 305 -0.61 13.15 2.83
N VAL A 306 -0.58 12.00 3.51
CA VAL A 306 -1.76 11.20 3.81
C VAL A 306 -1.77 10.77 5.27
N GLY A 307 -2.36 11.60 6.13
CA GLY A 307 -2.58 11.28 7.55
C GLY A 307 -4.01 10.79 7.83
N GLU A 308 -4.96 11.66 7.48
CA GLU A 308 -6.42 11.42 7.47
C GLU A 308 -6.91 11.15 6.05
#